data_AF-A0A539DTT0-F1
#
_entry.id   AF-A0A539DTT0-F1
#
_cell.length_a   1.000
_cell.length_b   1.000
_cell.length_c   1.000
_cell.angle_alpha   90.00
_cell.angle_beta   90.00
_cell.angle_gamma   90.00
#
_symmetry.space_group_name_H-M   'P 1'
#
loop_
_entity.id
_entity.type
_entity.pdbx_description
1 polymer ?
#
loop_
_entity_poly.entity_id
_entity_poly.type
_entity_poly.pdbx_seq_one_letter_code
_entity_poly.pdbx_strand_id
1 'polypeptide(L)'
;MQDGDSPAVPARPAAPGKSAEPAGSASDTAGAGAGRLAEAGVTGAAGAVLGWYFGGLVHPVVGAVVAAISGINGVVSGWRGVYGWRRHGLLAFVLDSTWAAVPVAGSLLAHAVGAASSPAGYEPSLSRRQNRHVYRRGARLKAGFAFTIGNVISGAGDVDGARRRRLITDHEDVHVWQARWFGPFYLALYGAWAIGGVVAGWVLWMKRGRTASLSSMIESCSYYVNPFEWWAYSRDAHWPPPGKVHGVGWKRPAARPLAALRRRKRQDPEPGPPSLDP
;
A
#
# COMPACT_ATOMS: atom_id res chain seq x y z
N MET A 1 6.00 -60.60 -4.89
CA MET A 1 6.97 -60.87 -3.82
C MET A 1 8.31 -60.38 -4.31
N GLN A 2 8.59 -59.09 -4.09
CA GLN A 2 9.87 -58.44 -4.31
C GLN A 2 9.93 -57.33 -3.26
N ASP A 3 10.62 -57.64 -2.17
CA ASP A 3 10.93 -56.71 -1.08
C ASP A 3 12.05 -55.80 -1.54
N GLY A 4 11.76 -54.50 -1.64
CA GLY A 4 12.72 -53.46 -2.01
C GLY A 4 13.05 -52.61 -0.79
N ASP A 5 14.27 -52.80 -0.27
CA ASP A 5 14.89 -52.01 0.79
C ASP A 5 14.75 -50.51 0.56
N SER A 6 14.15 -49.82 1.54
CA SER A 6 14.17 -48.36 1.63
C SER A 6 15.44 -47.91 2.35
N PRO A 7 16.28 -47.04 1.74
CA PRO A 7 17.48 -46.53 2.39
C PRO A 7 17.14 -45.56 3.53
N ALA A 8 17.85 -45.70 4.65
CA ALA A 8 17.74 -44.87 5.83
C ALA A 8 18.04 -43.39 5.54
N VAL A 9 17.13 -42.51 5.97
CA VAL A 9 17.27 -41.05 5.89
C VAL A 9 18.26 -40.58 6.96
N PRO A 10 19.34 -39.85 6.60
CA PRO A 10 20.30 -39.35 7.58
C PRO A 10 19.68 -38.26 8.47
N ALA A 11 20.01 -38.32 9.76
CA ALA A 11 19.54 -37.39 10.79
C ALA A 11 19.96 -35.94 10.48
N ARG A 12 19.01 -35.01 10.65
CA ARG A 12 19.20 -33.57 10.48
C ARG A 12 20.13 -33.02 11.59
N PRO A 13 21.16 -32.21 11.27
CA PRO A 13 21.98 -31.55 12.27
C PRO A 13 21.16 -30.55 13.10
N ALA A 14 21.42 -30.50 14.40
CA ALA A 14 20.78 -29.60 15.35
C ALA A 14 21.03 -28.14 14.97
N ALA A 15 19.98 -27.31 15.06
CA ALA A 15 20.06 -25.89 14.75
C ALA A 15 21.01 -25.16 15.73
N PRO A 16 21.84 -24.22 15.24
CA PRO A 16 22.70 -23.40 16.10
C PRO A 16 21.83 -22.57 17.07
N GLY A 17 22.24 -22.58 18.34
CA GLY A 17 21.55 -21.92 19.43
C GLY A 17 21.33 -20.42 19.17
N LYS A 18 20.16 -19.92 19.58
CA LYS A 18 19.80 -18.49 19.56
C LYS A 18 20.81 -17.71 20.39
N SER A 19 21.70 -16.97 19.73
CA SER A 19 22.48 -15.90 20.35
C SER A 19 21.51 -14.89 20.98
N ALA A 20 21.65 -14.65 22.28
CA ALA A 20 20.85 -13.66 23.00
C ALA A 20 21.04 -12.27 22.39
N GLU A 21 19.95 -11.62 21.97
CA GLU A 21 19.96 -10.23 21.56
C GLU A 21 20.42 -9.33 22.73
N PRO A 22 21.32 -8.37 22.49
CA PRO A 22 21.72 -7.41 23.52
C PRO A 22 20.52 -6.55 23.91
N ALA A 23 20.23 -6.49 25.21
CA ALA A 23 19.19 -5.66 25.78
C ALA A 23 19.47 -4.18 25.44
N GLY A 24 18.64 -3.59 24.58
CA GLY A 24 18.72 -2.17 24.24
C GLY A 24 18.56 -1.30 25.49
N SER A 25 19.40 -0.27 25.61
CA SER A 25 19.46 0.58 26.79
C SER A 25 18.17 1.41 26.97
N ALA A 26 17.73 1.63 28.21
CA ALA A 26 16.54 2.44 28.52
C ALA A 26 16.66 3.91 28.05
N SER A 27 17.87 4.41 27.84
CA SER A 27 18.14 5.72 27.24
C SER A 27 17.73 5.81 25.76
N ASP A 28 17.90 4.73 25.01
CA ASP A 28 17.57 4.70 23.58
C ASP A 28 16.05 4.74 23.34
N THR A 29 15.26 4.16 24.26
CA THR A 29 13.80 4.14 24.16
C THR A 29 13.17 5.49 24.51
N ALA A 30 13.73 6.20 25.51
CA ALA A 30 13.27 7.54 25.91
C ALA A 30 13.54 8.58 24.80
N GLY A 31 14.75 8.60 24.23
CA GLY A 31 15.10 9.49 23.12
C GLY A 31 14.26 9.24 21.86
N ALA A 32 14.01 7.96 21.55
CA ALA A 32 13.13 7.58 20.43
C ALA A 32 11.65 7.96 20.67
N GLY A 33 11.22 8.11 21.92
CA GLY A 33 9.89 8.59 22.29
C GLY A 33 9.75 10.09 22.07
N ALA A 34 10.70 10.88 22.59
CA ALA A 34 10.71 12.34 22.45
C ALA A 34 10.76 12.78 20.98
N GLY A 35 11.60 12.13 20.15
CA GLY A 35 11.67 12.43 18.72
C GLY A 35 10.35 12.16 17.98
N ARG A 36 9.61 11.12 18.36
CA ARG A 36 8.29 10.80 17.78
C ARG A 36 7.21 11.79 18.18
N LEU A 37 7.24 12.28 19.42
CA LEU A 37 6.31 13.32 19.89
C LEU A 37 6.56 14.64 19.16
N ALA A 38 7.82 15.05 19.02
CA ALA A 38 8.19 16.25 18.28
C ALA A 38 7.75 16.16 16.81
N GLU A 39 8.05 15.03 16.14
CA GLU A 39 7.61 14.82 14.76
C GLU A 39 6.09 14.87 14.63
N ALA A 40 5.35 14.19 15.52
CA ALA A 40 3.88 14.21 15.53
C ALA A 40 3.30 15.63 15.66
N GLY A 41 3.87 16.44 16.55
CA GLY A 41 3.45 17.83 16.74
C GLY A 41 3.71 18.68 15.50
N VAL A 42 4.92 18.58 14.92
CA VAL A 42 5.32 19.33 13.73
C VAL A 42 4.49 18.94 12.51
N THR A 43 4.32 17.64 12.24
CA THR A 43 3.51 17.18 11.10
C THR A 43 2.03 17.46 11.29
N GLY A 44 1.52 17.37 12.52
CA GLY A 44 0.15 17.75 12.85
C GLY A 44 -0.12 19.22 12.58
N ALA A 45 0.71 20.12 13.13
CA ALA A 45 0.56 21.56 12.93
C ALA A 45 0.74 21.96 11.46
N ALA A 46 1.81 21.49 10.80
CA ALA A 46 2.06 21.79 9.40
C ALA A 46 0.95 21.23 8.49
N GLY A 47 0.45 20.02 8.77
CA GLY A 47 -0.65 19.42 8.01
C GLY A 47 -1.94 20.23 8.15
N ALA A 48 -2.29 20.67 9.37
CA ALA A 48 -3.46 21.50 9.61
C ALA A 48 -3.38 22.86 8.89
N VAL A 49 -2.20 23.51 8.92
CA VAL A 49 -1.97 24.79 8.21
C VAL A 49 -2.12 24.62 6.71
N LEU A 50 -1.46 23.60 6.12
CA LEU A 50 -1.59 23.31 4.69
C LEU A 50 -3.05 23.02 4.30
N GLY A 51 -3.74 22.23 5.11
CA GLY A 51 -5.13 21.87 4.88
C GLY A 51 -6.07 23.07 4.96
N TRP A 52 -5.86 23.96 5.94
CA TRP A 52 -6.61 25.21 6.07
C TRP A 52 -6.47 26.09 4.83
N TYR A 53 -5.23 26.37 4.43
CA TYR A 53 -4.98 27.22 3.26
C TYR A 53 -5.54 26.62 1.99
N PHE A 54 -5.31 25.32 1.75
CA PHE A 54 -5.78 24.65 0.53
C PHE A 54 -7.32 24.56 0.47
N GLY A 55 -7.96 24.10 1.55
CA GLY A 55 -9.43 24.00 1.59
C GLY A 55 -10.12 25.36 1.66
N GLY A 56 -9.46 26.35 2.28
CA GLY A 56 -9.93 27.74 2.37
C GLY A 56 -10.04 28.44 1.03
N LEU A 57 -9.31 27.99 -0.01
CA LEU A 57 -9.48 28.46 -1.39
C LEU A 57 -10.88 28.16 -1.94
N VAL A 58 -11.55 27.13 -1.41
CA VAL A 58 -12.92 26.76 -1.79
C VAL A 58 -13.92 27.45 -0.87
N HIS A 59 -13.77 27.28 0.45
CA HIS A 59 -14.64 27.88 1.45
C HIS A 59 -14.02 27.77 2.85
N PRO A 60 -14.18 28.74 3.77
CA PRO A 60 -13.60 28.66 5.12
C PRO A 60 -13.97 27.40 5.91
N VAL A 61 -15.22 26.94 5.81
CA VAL A 61 -15.66 25.68 6.44
C VAL A 61 -14.94 24.47 5.85
N VAL A 62 -14.72 24.45 4.53
CA VAL A 62 -13.93 23.39 3.88
C VAL A 62 -12.48 23.45 4.36
N GLY A 63 -11.91 24.65 4.47
CA GLY A 63 -10.61 24.88 5.12
C GLY A 63 -10.52 24.29 6.52
N ALA A 64 -11.51 24.53 7.38
CA ALA A 64 -11.56 23.98 8.73
C ALA A 64 -11.57 22.45 8.75
N VAL A 65 -12.42 21.84 7.90
CA VAL A 65 -12.55 20.38 7.81
C VAL A 65 -11.27 19.74 7.30
N VAL A 66 -10.69 20.28 6.23
CA VAL A 66 -9.44 19.76 5.65
C VAL A 66 -8.27 19.96 6.62
N ALA A 67 -8.22 21.07 7.35
CA ALA A 67 -7.24 21.30 8.41
C ALA A 67 -7.33 20.24 9.51
N ALA A 68 -8.54 19.92 9.98
CA ALA A 68 -8.75 18.89 11.00
C ALA A 68 -8.29 17.50 10.52
N ILE A 69 -8.71 17.09 9.32
CA ILE A 69 -8.30 15.81 8.71
C ILE A 69 -6.78 15.73 8.58
N SER A 70 -6.18 16.76 7.99
CA SER A 70 -4.75 16.82 7.71
C SER A 70 -3.92 16.88 8.98
N GLY A 71 -4.38 17.62 9.99
CA GLY A 71 -3.74 17.70 11.29
C GLY A 71 -3.76 16.37 12.03
N ILE A 72 -4.90 15.68 12.10
CA ILE A 72 -5.02 14.36 12.73
C ILE A 72 -4.14 13.34 11.99
N ASN A 73 -4.21 13.29 10.66
CA ASN A 73 -3.33 12.41 9.87
C ASN A 73 -1.85 12.73 10.07
N GLY A 74 -1.51 14.03 10.17
CA GLY A 74 -0.18 14.51 10.49
C GLY A 74 0.32 13.96 11.82
N VAL A 75 -0.46 14.11 12.89
CA VAL A 75 -0.11 13.59 14.23
C VAL A 75 0.11 12.07 14.20
N VAL A 76 -0.85 11.31 13.64
CA VAL A 76 -0.76 9.84 13.56
C VAL A 76 0.47 9.41 12.75
N SER A 77 0.71 10.06 11.61
CA SER A 77 1.82 9.74 10.72
C SER A 77 3.17 10.12 11.31
N GLY A 78 3.27 11.26 11.99
CA GLY A 78 4.50 11.69 12.67
C GLY A 78 4.84 10.82 13.87
N TRP A 79 3.84 10.47 14.70
CA TRP A 79 4.02 9.53 15.81
C TRP A 79 4.54 8.16 15.35
N ARG A 80 4.04 7.71 14.20
CA ARG A 80 4.44 6.45 13.56
C ARG A 80 5.70 6.57 12.71
N GLY A 81 6.21 7.78 12.45
CA GLY A 81 7.38 8.03 11.62
C GLY A 81 7.21 7.58 10.16
N VAL A 82 6.05 7.87 9.57
CA VAL A 82 5.63 7.30 8.27
C VAL A 82 6.30 7.97 7.08
N TYR A 83 6.42 9.29 7.10
CA TYR A 83 7.00 10.02 5.98
C TYR A 83 8.51 9.83 5.94
N GLY A 84 9.04 9.37 4.80
CA GLY A 84 10.46 9.42 4.52
C GLY A 84 10.82 10.80 4.01
N TRP A 85 11.32 11.70 4.88
CA TRP A 85 11.56 13.15 4.64
C TRP A 85 12.52 13.54 3.50
N ARG A 86 12.79 12.61 2.56
CA ARG A 86 13.30 12.90 1.23
C ARG A 86 12.17 13.33 0.29
N ARG A 87 12.49 13.61 -0.97
CA ARG A 87 11.56 14.13 -2.00
C ARG A 87 10.19 13.44 -2.02
N HIS A 88 10.14 12.11 -1.99
CA HIS A 88 8.87 11.38 -2.04
C HIS A 88 8.04 11.50 -0.77
N GLY A 89 8.64 11.55 0.42
CA GLY A 89 7.86 11.71 1.65
C GLY A 89 7.38 13.15 1.86
N LEU A 90 8.15 14.15 1.43
CA LEU A 90 7.67 15.53 1.38
C LEU A 90 6.45 15.65 0.46
N LEU A 91 6.54 15.09 -0.75
CA LEU A 91 5.42 15.08 -1.68
C LEU A 91 4.21 14.33 -1.11
N ALA A 92 4.43 13.16 -0.50
CA ALA A 92 3.37 12.38 0.13
C ALA A 92 2.67 13.16 1.25
N PHE A 93 3.44 13.84 2.10
CA PHE A 93 2.92 14.68 3.18
C PHE A 93 2.10 15.85 2.65
N VAL A 94 2.59 16.57 1.65
CA VAL A 94 1.87 17.70 1.04
C VAL A 94 0.57 17.24 0.43
N LEU A 95 0.59 16.16 -0.38
CA LEU A 95 -0.62 15.63 -1.00
C LEU A 95 -1.63 15.14 0.05
N ASP A 96 -1.18 14.39 1.06
CA ASP A 96 -2.04 13.91 2.15
C ASP A 96 -2.66 15.06 2.96
N SER A 97 -1.98 16.22 3.03
CA SER A 97 -2.42 17.39 3.79
C SER A 97 -3.21 18.42 2.96
N THR A 98 -3.44 18.15 1.67
CA THR A 98 -4.10 19.09 0.75
C THR A 98 -5.08 18.34 -0.16
N TRP A 99 -4.61 17.98 -1.35
CA TRP A 99 -5.39 17.40 -2.43
C TRP A 99 -6.01 16.04 -2.07
N ALA A 100 -5.31 15.20 -1.32
CA ALA A 100 -5.75 13.87 -0.97
C ALA A 100 -6.54 13.81 0.36
N ALA A 101 -7.06 14.93 0.85
CA ALA A 101 -7.78 14.99 2.12
C ALA A 101 -8.98 14.05 2.19
N VAL A 102 -9.75 13.88 1.11
CA VAL A 102 -10.90 12.97 1.07
C VAL A 102 -10.49 11.51 1.27
N PRO A 103 -9.57 10.92 0.47
CA PRO A 103 -9.14 9.56 0.74
C PRO A 103 -8.37 9.40 2.07
N VAL A 104 -7.68 10.45 2.55
CA VAL A 104 -7.08 10.46 3.91
C VAL A 104 -8.14 10.45 5.02
N ALA A 105 -9.28 11.12 4.85
CA ALA A 105 -10.39 11.00 5.80
C ALA A 105 -10.86 9.54 5.91
N GLY A 106 -10.95 8.83 4.78
CA GLY A 106 -11.22 7.39 4.77
C GLY A 106 -10.12 6.56 5.44
N SER A 107 -8.85 6.96 5.30
CA SER A 107 -7.72 6.29 5.95
C SER A 107 -7.75 6.47 7.49
N LEU A 108 -8.20 7.61 8.00
CA LEU A 108 -8.43 7.82 9.44
C LEU A 108 -9.50 6.88 10.01
N LEU A 109 -10.55 6.57 9.24
CA LEU A 109 -11.51 5.52 9.63
C LEU A 109 -10.86 4.14 9.64
N ALA A 110 -10.05 3.82 8.63
CA ALA A 110 -9.29 2.57 8.59
C ALA A 110 -8.31 2.45 9.77
N HIS A 111 -7.69 3.55 10.18
CA HIS A 111 -6.88 3.63 11.39
C HIS A 111 -7.67 3.28 12.65
N ALA A 112 -8.88 3.84 12.82
CA ALA A 112 -9.73 3.54 13.97
C ALA A 112 -10.11 2.05 14.01
N VAL A 113 -10.49 1.46 12.87
CA VAL A 113 -10.77 0.03 12.76
C VAL A 113 -9.53 -0.81 13.07
N GLY A 114 -8.37 -0.43 12.54
CA GLY A 114 -7.10 -1.12 12.80
C GLY A 114 -6.67 -1.04 14.27
N ALA A 115 -6.90 0.09 14.92
CA ALA A 115 -6.63 0.28 16.35
C ALA A 115 -7.56 -0.54 17.23
N ALA A 116 -8.84 -0.65 16.88
CA ALA A 116 -9.80 -1.52 17.56
C ALA A 116 -9.48 -3.02 17.34
N SER A 117 -8.89 -3.36 16.20
CA SER A 117 -8.59 -4.74 15.79
C SER A 117 -7.22 -5.24 16.31
N SER A 118 -7.04 -5.29 17.64
CA SER A 118 -5.85 -5.77 18.36
C SER A 118 -4.51 -5.06 18.05
N PRO A 119 -3.74 -4.61 19.06
CA PRO A 119 -2.47 -3.87 18.87
C PRO A 119 -1.40 -4.59 18.02
N ALA A 120 -1.45 -5.92 17.93
CA ALA A 120 -0.53 -6.74 17.14
C ALA A 120 -0.71 -6.57 15.61
N GLY A 121 -1.69 -5.78 15.17
CA GLY A 121 -2.04 -5.61 13.77
C GLY A 121 -1.17 -4.65 12.97
N TYR A 122 -0.55 -3.63 13.58
CA TYR A 122 0.26 -2.66 12.82
C TYR A 122 1.60 -3.27 12.39
N GLU A 123 2.06 -2.97 11.18
CA GLU A 123 3.29 -3.52 10.59
C GLU A 123 4.34 -2.40 10.38
N PRO A 124 5.21 -2.14 11.38
CA PRO A 124 6.20 -1.07 11.28
C PRO A 124 7.20 -1.25 10.13
N SER A 125 7.57 -2.50 9.80
CA SER A 125 8.59 -2.78 8.77
C SER A 125 8.16 -2.39 7.35
N LEU A 126 6.85 -2.19 7.15
CA LEU A 126 6.27 -1.76 5.88
C LEU A 126 5.68 -0.35 5.93
N SER A 127 5.72 0.31 7.10
CA SER A 127 5.10 1.62 7.32
C SER A 127 6.12 2.72 7.59
N ARG A 128 7.10 2.48 8.47
CA ARG A 128 8.05 3.51 8.90
C ARG A 128 8.91 3.97 7.73
N ARG A 129 8.90 5.28 7.46
CA ARG A 129 9.59 5.92 6.34
C ARG A 129 9.21 5.35 4.97
N GLN A 130 8.03 4.72 4.86
CA GLN A 130 7.50 4.15 3.61
C GLN A 130 6.33 4.96 3.05
N ASN A 131 5.98 6.10 3.65
CA ASN A 131 4.89 6.98 3.21
C ASN A 131 3.52 6.28 3.16
N ARG A 132 3.31 5.25 3.98
CA ARG A 132 2.05 4.52 4.11
C ARG A 132 1.95 3.88 5.48
N HIS A 133 0.74 3.54 5.88
CA HIS A 133 0.44 2.75 7.06
C HIS A 133 0.01 1.36 6.63
N VAL A 134 0.53 0.33 7.28
CA VAL A 134 0.19 -1.06 6.98
C VAL A 134 -0.32 -1.73 8.24
N TYR A 135 -1.48 -2.35 8.12
CA TYR A 135 -2.06 -3.22 9.13
C TYR A 135 -2.23 -4.63 8.58
N ARG A 136 -1.66 -5.63 9.25
CA ARG A 136 -1.86 -7.07 8.99
C ARG A 136 -3.34 -7.46 9.08
N ARG A 137 -4.08 -6.81 9.99
CA ARG A 137 -5.52 -7.04 10.24
C ARG A 137 -6.30 -5.72 10.13
N GLY A 138 -7.62 -5.79 10.00
CA GLY A 138 -8.48 -4.61 9.94
C GLY A 138 -9.58 -4.76 8.88
N ALA A 139 -10.07 -3.64 8.36
CA ALA A 139 -11.03 -3.59 7.28
C ALA A 139 -10.56 -4.39 6.06
N ARG A 140 -11.43 -5.25 5.52
CA ARG A 140 -11.20 -6.06 4.32
C ARG A 140 -12.52 -6.19 3.55
N LEU A 141 -12.47 -6.03 2.23
CA LEU A 141 -13.64 -6.27 1.37
C LEU A 141 -13.91 -7.77 1.19
N LYS A 142 -12.84 -8.58 1.17
CA LYS A 142 -12.89 -10.04 0.99
C LYS A 142 -11.80 -10.69 1.82
N ALA A 143 -12.07 -11.90 2.33
CA ALA A 143 -11.05 -12.68 3.03
C ALA A 143 -9.83 -12.92 2.11
N GLY A 144 -8.63 -12.69 2.63
CA GLY A 144 -7.36 -12.85 1.89
C GLY A 144 -6.94 -11.65 1.04
N PHE A 145 -7.77 -10.63 0.89
CA PHE A 145 -7.44 -9.41 0.15
C PHE A 145 -6.88 -8.34 1.09
N ALA A 146 -5.85 -7.64 0.63
CA ALA A 146 -5.48 -6.37 1.22
C ALA A 146 -6.41 -5.30 0.64
N PHE A 147 -6.59 -4.21 1.39
CA PHE A 147 -7.47 -3.12 0.99
C PHE A 147 -6.81 -1.79 1.31
N THR A 148 -6.66 -0.94 0.30
CA THR A 148 -6.03 0.37 0.43
C THR A 148 -7.08 1.48 0.43
N ILE A 149 -7.02 2.34 1.45
CA ILE A 149 -7.82 3.58 1.55
C ILE A 149 -6.87 4.72 1.88
N GLY A 150 -6.74 5.68 0.96
CA GLY A 150 -5.79 6.78 1.12
C GLY A 150 -4.37 6.26 1.33
N ASN A 151 -3.77 6.62 2.46
CA ASN A 151 -2.43 6.22 2.83
C ASN A 151 -2.36 4.98 3.76
N VAL A 152 -3.49 4.27 3.96
CA VAL A 152 -3.58 3.08 4.80
C VAL A 152 -3.85 1.84 3.96
N ILE A 153 -3.07 0.79 4.20
CA ILE A 153 -3.26 -0.56 3.69
C ILE A 153 -3.72 -1.44 4.86
N SER A 154 -4.92 -1.98 4.77
CA SER A 154 -5.53 -2.83 5.77
C SER A 154 -5.64 -4.28 5.27
N GLY A 155 -5.67 -5.24 6.19
CA GLY A 155 -5.79 -6.67 5.84
C GLY A 155 -4.56 -7.22 5.12
N ALA A 156 -3.37 -6.69 5.40
CA ALA A 156 -2.13 -7.12 4.76
C ALA A 156 -1.77 -8.59 5.02
N GLY A 157 -2.37 -9.24 6.02
CA GLY A 157 -2.17 -10.66 6.31
C GLY A 157 -0.76 -10.98 6.78
N ASP A 158 -0.31 -12.20 6.51
CA ASP A 158 1.07 -12.63 6.76
C ASP A 158 2.02 -12.06 5.71
N VAL A 159 2.76 -11.02 6.08
CA VAL A 159 3.73 -10.33 5.22
C VAL A 159 5.16 -10.87 5.36
N ASP A 160 5.35 -11.95 6.12
CA ASP A 160 6.67 -12.59 6.28
C ASP A 160 7.02 -13.38 5.00
N GLY A 161 5.99 -13.85 4.27
CA GLY A 161 6.13 -14.44 2.94
C GLY A 161 6.47 -13.40 1.86
N ALA A 162 7.53 -13.67 1.06
CA ALA A 162 8.02 -12.77 0.01
C ALA A 162 6.96 -12.36 -1.03
N ARG A 163 6.03 -13.28 -1.34
CA ARG A 163 4.91 -12.99 -2.27
C ARG A 163 3.96 -11.95 -1.69
N ARG A 164 3.50 -12.15 -0.46
CA ARG A 164 2.55 -11.23 0.19
C ARG A 164 3.20 -9.89 0.47
N ARG A 165 4.46 -9.87 0.90
CA ARG A 165 5.23 -8.64 1.05
C ARG A 165 5.30 -7.84 -0.25
N ARG A 166 5.57 -8.50 -1.39
CA ARG A 166 5.56 -7.86 -2.71
C ARG A 166 4.20 -7.29 -3.10
N LEU A 167 3.11 -8.00 -2.81
CA LEU A 167 1.76 -7.45 -3.02
C LEU A 167 1.63 -6.11 -2.28
N ILE A 168 2.02 -6.05 -1.00
CA ILE A 168 1.93 -4.79 -0.24
C ILE A 168 2.86 -3.71 -0.82
N THR A 169 4.11 -4.04 -1.14
CA THR A 169 5.10 -3.03 -1.55
C THR A 169 4.99 -2.58 -3.00
N ASP A 170 4.43 -3.41 -3.87
CA ASP A 170 4.46 -3.17 -5.31
C ASP A 170 3.05 -3.04 -5.93
N HIS A 171 2.01 -3.58 -5.27
CA HIS A 171 0.61 -3.45 -5.69
C HIS A 171 -0.13 -2.40 -4.84
N GLU A 172 -0.25 -2.63 -3.54
CA GLU A 172 -1.02 -1.75 -2.65
C GLU A 172 -0.38 -0.36 -2.53
N ASP A 173 0.96 -0.26 -2.59
CA ASP A 173 1.65 1.03 -2.65
C ASP A 173 1.24 1.85 -3.89
N VAL A 174 0.93 1.20 -5.01
CA VAL A 174 0.43 1.88 -6.21
C VAL A 174 -0.95 2.48 -5.92
N HIS A 175 -1.83 1.76 -5.22
CA HIS A 175 -3.13 2.32 -4.81
C HIS A 175 -2.99 3.49 -3.85
N VAL A 176 -2.01 3.46 -2.94
CA VAL A 176 -1.70 4.61 -2.07
C VAL A 176 -1.32 5.83 -2.91
N TRP A 177 -0.44 5.66 -3.91
CA TRP A 177 -0.06 6.74 -4.80
C TRP A 177 -1.20 7.18 -5.73
N GLN A 178 -2.05 6.26 -6.20
CA GLN A 178 -3.25 6.61 -6.97
C GLN A 178 -4.19 7.47 -6.13
N ALA A 179 -4.46 7.10 -4.88
CA ALA A 179 -5.27 7.92 -3.98
C ALA A 179 -4.69 9.32 -3.81
N ARG A 180 -3.36 9.46 -3.75
CA ARG A 180 -2.67 10.76 -3.70
C ARG A 180 -2.78 11.55 -4.99
N TRP A 181 -2.58 10.93 -6.15
CA TRP A 181 -2.58 11.63 -7.44
C TRP A 181 -3.98 12.06 -7.86
N PHE A 182 -4.97 11.18 -7.67
CA PHE A 182 -6.35 11.45 -8.07
C PHE A 182 -7.17 12.14 -6.97
N GLY A 183 -6.65 12.20 -5.75
CA GLY A 183 -7.22 12.94 -4.63
C GLY A 183 -8.70 12.61 -4.41
N PRO A 184 -9.60 13.61 -4.42
CA PRO A 184 -11.03 13.39 -4.18
C PRO A 184 -11.70 12.53 -5.27
N PHE A 185 -11.12 12.46 -6.48
CA PHE A 185 -11.72 11.74 -7.60
C PHE A 185 -11.39 10.26 -7.62
N TYR A 186 -10.42 9.80 -6.84
CA TYR A 186 -9.95 8.41 -6.90
C TYR A 186 -11.08 7.38 -6.72
N LEU A 187 -11.83 7.50 -5.62
CA LEU A 187 -12.93 6.57 -5.32
C LEU A 187 -14.08 6.68 -6.32
N ALA A 188 -14.40 7.89 -6.78
CA ALA A 188 -15.45 8.13 -7.76
C ALA A 188 -15.10 7.50 -9.12
N LEU A 189 -13.88 7.71 -9.61
CA LEU A 189 -13.41 7.13 -10.87
C LEU A 189 -13.32 5.61 -10.79
N TYR A 190 -12.80 5.08 -9.67
CA TYR A 190 -12.72 3.65 -9.45
C TYR A 190 -14.12 3.02 -9.42
N GLY A 191 -15.05 3.62 -8.67
CA GLY A 191 -16.45 3.16 -8.56
C GLY A 191 -17.22 3.27 -9.87
N ALA A 192 -17.06 4.39 -10.59
CA ALA A 192 -17.67 4.57 -11.91
C ALA A 192 -17.22 3.49 -12.90
N TRP A 193 -15.92 3.17 -12.92
CA TRP A 193 -15.43 2.04 -13.70
C TRP A 193 -16.03 0.72 -13.25
N ALA A 194 -16.06 0.45 -11.94
CA ALA A 194 -16.61 -0.80 -11.41
C ALA A 194 -18.08 -1.00 -11.85
N ILE A 195 -18.90 0.04 -11.77
CA ILE A 195 -20.31 0.03 -12.22
C ILE A 195 -20.40 -0.23 -13.73
N GLY A 196 -19.65 0.53 -14.54
CA GLY A 196 -19.61 0.32 -16.00
C GLY A 196 -19.12 -1.08 -16.37
N GLY A 197 -18.15 -1.60 -15.63
CA GLY A 197 -17.60 -2.94 -15.79
C GLY A 197 -18.60 -4.06 -15.44
N VAL A 198 -19.52 -3.85 -14.49
CA VAL A 198 -20.62 -4.79 -14.24
C VAL A 198 -21.51 -4.91 -15.48
N VAL A 199 -21.93 -3.77 -16.05
CA VAL A 199 -22.76 -3.75 -17.26
C VAL A 199 -22.01 -4.37 -18.44
N ALA A 200 -20.76 -3.98 -18.67
CA ALA A 200 -19.93 -4.52 -19.74
C ALA A 200 -19.69 -6.03 -19.59
N GLY A 201 -19.44 -6.49 -18.36
CA GLY A 201 -19.25 -7.91 -18.06
C GLY A 201 -20.50 -8.74 -18.36
N TRP A 202 -21.68 -8.24 -18.00
CA TRP A 202 -22.94 -8.89 -18.35
C TRP A 202 -23.17 -8.96 -19.87
N VAL A 203 -22.95 -7.85 -20.59
CA VAL A 203 -23.07 -7.81 -22.06
C VAL A 203 -22.08 -8.77 -22.73
N LEU A 204 -20.81 -8.79 -22.29
CA LEU A 204 -19.78 -9.68 -22.84
C LEU A 204 -20.07 -11.14 -22.53
N TRP A 205 -20.59 -11.45 -21.35
CA TRP A 205 -21.00 -12.80 -20.99
C TRP A 205 -22.10 -13.32 -21.93
N MET A 206 -23.11 -12.49 -22.22
CA MET A 206 -24.17 -12.82 -23.19
C MET A 206 -23.62 -13.02 -24.60
N LYS A 207 -22.74 -12.12 -25.07
CA LYS A 207 -22.17 -12.18 -26.43
C LYS A 207 -21.18 -13.32 -26.65
N ARG A 208 -20.47 -13.78 -25.61
CA ARG A 208 -19.43 -14.83 -25.71
C ARG A 208 -19.97 -16.24 -25.43
N GLY A 209 -21.27 -16.45 -25.61
CA GLY A 209 -21.89 -17.77 -25.46
C GLY A 209 -21.78 -18.35 -24.05
N ARG A 210 -21.58 -17.51 -23.01
CA ARG A 210 -21.60 -17.90 -21.59
C ARG A 210 -20.57 -18.98 -21.22
N THR A 211 -19.44 -19.03 -21.90
CA THR A 211 -18.35 -20.00 -21.69
C THR A 211 -17.62 -19.85 -20.34
N ALA A 212 -17.77 -18.71 -19.67
CA ALA A 212 -17.32 -18.47 -18.31
C ALA A 212 -18.51 -18.15 -17.40
N SER A 213 -18.33 -18.28 -16.08
CA SER A 213 -19.36 -17.85 -15.13
C SER A 213 -19.63 -16.35 -15.26
N LEU A 214 -20.90 -15.93 -15.06
CA LEU A 214 -21.28 -14.52 -15.10
C LEU A 214 -20.48 -13.70 -14.07
N SER A 215 -20.33 -14.25 -12.86
CA SER A 215 -19.56 -13.61 -11.78
C SER A 215 -18.11 -13.35 -12.18
N SER A 216 -17.42 -14.35 -12.75
CA SER A 216 -16.04 -14.20 -13.21
C SER A 216 -15.90 -13.18 -14.34
N MET A 217 -16.89 -13.11 -15.26
CA MET A 217 -16.88 -12.10 -16.33
C MET A 217 -17.10 -10.69 -15.79
N ILE A 218 -18.05 -10.53 -14.86
CA ILE A 218 -18.29 -9.26 -14.16
C ILE A 218 -17.04 -8.84 -13.40
N GLU A 219 -16.47 -9.69 -12.56
CA GLU A 219 -15.24 -9.42 -11.79
C GLU A 219 -14.07 -9.08 -12.73
N SER A 220 -13.96 -9.76 -13.88
CA SER A 220 -12.96 -9.41 -14.89
C SER A 220 -13.12 -7.98 -15.39
N CYS A 221 -14.34 -7.55 -15.70
CA CYS A 221 -14.58 -6.24 -16.30
C CYS A 221 -14.59 -5.10 -15.28
N SER A 222 -15.20 -5.32 -14.11
CA SER A 222 -15.35 -4.31 -13.05
C SER A 222 -14.08 -4.13 -12.21
N TYR A 223 -13.30 -5.21 -12.01
CA TYR A 223 -12.12 -5.21 -11.16
C TYR A 223 -10.83 -5.38 -11.98
N TYR A 224 -10.57 -6.55 -12.58
CA TYR A 224 -9.26 -6.82 -13.19
C TYR A 224 -8.91 -5.96 -14.42
N VAL A 225 -9.91 -5.39 -15.10
CA VAL A 225 -9.73 -4.49 -16.25
C VAL A 225 -9.83 -3.02 -15.85
N ASN A 226 -10.16 -2.72 -14.59
CA ASN A 226 -10.11 -1.36 -14.05
C ASN A 226 -8.70 -0.77 -14.26
N PRO A 227 -8.56 0.43 -14.85
CA PRO A 227 -7.25 1.05 -15.09
C PRO A 227 -6.37 1.14 -13.84
N PHE A 228 -6.98 1.33 -12.67
CA PHE A 228 -6.26 1.42 -11.39
C PHE A 228 -5.66 0.07 -10.99
N GLU A 229 -6.46 -1.00 -11.06
CA GLU A 229 -6.02 -2.38 -10.82
C GLU A 229 -5.02 -2.84 -11.89
N TRP A 230 -5.27 -2.54 -13.15
CA TRP A 230 -4.36 -2.84 -14.25
C TRP A 230 -2.98 -2.22 -14.02
N TRP A 231 -2.93 -0.96 -13.58
CA TRP A 231 -1.67 -0.32 -13.20
C TRP A 231 -1.02 -1.03 -12.00
N ALA A 232 -1.76 -1.34 -10.94
CA ALA A 232 -1.21 -2.02 -9.76
C ALA A 232 -0.65 -3.42 -10.09
N TYR A 233 -1.40 -4.28 -10.78
CA TYR A 233 -0.93 -5.59 -11.26
C TYR A 233 0.25 -5.48 -12.24
N SER A 234 0.33 -4.41 -13.02
CA SER A 234 1.49 -4.19 -13.90
C SER A 234 2.78 -3.94 -13.10
N ARG A 235 2.68 -3.43 -11.87
CA ARG A 235 3.84 -3.09 -11.02
C ARG A 235 4.29 -4.24 -10.11
N ASP A 236 3.41 -5.18 -9.77
CA ASP A 236 3.68 -6.26 -8.79
C ASP A 236 4.19 -7.59 -9.40
N ALA A 237 4.47 -7.59 -10.72
CA ALA A 237 4.89 -8.75 -11.50
C ALA A 237 3.87 -9.91 -11.60
N HIS A 238 2.59 -9.67 -11.28
CA HIS A 238 1.49 -10.63 -11.43
C HIS A 238 0.54 -10.25 -12.58
N TRP A 239 1.01 -9.48 -13.56
CA TRP A 239 0.28 -9.26 -14.80
C TRP A 239 0.55 -10.39 -15.81
N PRO A 240 -0.48 -11.01 -16.41
CA PRO A 240 -1.92 -10.79 -16.19
C PRO A 240 -2.43 -11.41 -14.88
N PRO A 241 -3.44 -10.80 -14.23
CA PRO A 241 -3.97 -11.27 -12.95
C PRO A 241 -4.62 -12.65 -13.10
N PRO A 242 -4.40 -13.58 -12.16
CA PRO A 242 -4.82 -14.97 -12.29
C PRO A 242 -6.34 -15.18 -12.27
N GLY A 243 -7.10 -14.27 -11.67
CA GLY A 243 -8.56 -14.36 -11.60
C GLY A 243 -9.30 -13.81 -12.82
N LYS A 244 -8.59 -13.24 -13.81
CA LYS A 244 -9.20 -12.63 -14.99
C LYS A 244 -9.54 -13.69 -16.05
N VAL A 245 -10.74 -13.60 -16.62
CA VAL A 245 -11.17 -14.44 -17.74
C VAL A 245 -10.23 -14.27 -18.93
N HIS A 246 -9.80 -15.39 -19.51
CA HIS A 246 -8.87 -15.39 -20.64
C HIS A 246 -9.43 -14.61 -21.85
N GLY A 247 -8.57 -13.84 -22.51
CA GLY A 247 -8.96 -13.03 -23.67
C GLY A 247 -9.89 -11.83 -23.37
N VAL A 248 -10.02 -11.43 -22.09
CA VAL A 248 -10.74 -10.20 -21.69
C VAL A 248 -9.74 -9.12 -21.26
N GLY A 249 -10.02 -7.87 -21.68
CA GLY A 249 -9.33 -6.68 -21.21
C GLY A 249 -7.96 -6.41 -21.83
N TRP A 250 -7.10 -5.73 -21.08
CA TRP A 250 -5.79 -5.28 -21.54
C TRP A 250 -4.90 -6.45 -21.97
N LYS A 251 -4.15 -6.26 -23.06
CA LYS A 251 -3.23 -7.27 -23.62
C LYS A 251 -1.78 -7.09 -23.14
N ARG A 252 -1.43 -5.90 -22.67
CA ARG A 252 -0.07 -5.52 -22.24
C ARG A 252 -0.12 -4.89 -20.85
N PRO A 253 0.94 -4.99 -20.04
CA PRO A 253 1.02 -4.26 -18.78
C PRO A 253 1.10 -2.75 -19.06
N ALA A 254 0.57 -1.93 -18.15
CA ALA A 254 0.65 -0.47 -18.20
C ALA A 254 2.08 0.04 -17.96
N ALA A 255 2.86 -0.72 -17.20
CA ALA A 255 4.19 -0.33 -16.77
C ALA A 255 5.06 -1.55 -16.44
N ARG A 256 6.37 -1.31 -16.30
CA ARG A 256 7.32 -2.34 -15.87
C ARG A 256 7.17 -2.63 -14.36
N PRO A 257 7.34 -3.90 -13.93
CA PRO A 257 7.35 -4.25 -12.52
C PRO A 257 8.41 -3.52 -11.71
N LEU A 258 8.10 -3.13 -10.47
CA LEU A 258 9.03 -2.39 -9.61
C LEU A 258 10.22 -3.24 -9.19
N ALA A 259 10.03 -4.55 -8.99
CA ALA A 259 11.13 -5.49 -8.75
C ALA A 259 12.17 -5.48 -9.88
N ALA A 260 11.74 -5.40 -11.15
CA ALA A 260 12.65 -5.35 -12.29
C ALA A 260 13.47 -4.05 -12.31
N LEU A 261 12.84 -2.92 -12.01
CA LEU A 261 13.52 -1.61 -11.92
C LEU A 261 14.56 -1.58 -10.79
N ARG A 262 14.23 -2.15 -9.62
CA ARG A 262 15.16 -2.28 -8.49
C ARG A 262 16.37 -3.15 -8.83
N ARG A 263 16.17 -4.24 -9.58
CA ARG A 263 17.26 -5.13 -10.02
C ARG A 263 18.21 -4.40 -10.97
N ARG A 264 17.66 -3.68 -11.96
CA ARG A 264 18.45 -2.87 -12.89
C ARG A 264 19.29 -1.82 -12.16
N LYS A 265 18.68 -1.06 -11.23
CA LYS A 265 19.41 -0.05 -10.45
C LYS A 265 20.57 -0.62 -9.62
N ARG A 266 20.48 -1.90 -9.21
CA ARG A 266 21.58 -2.59 -8.50
C ARG A 266 22.67 -3.09 -9.45
N GLN A 267 22.33 -3.41 -10.70
CA GLN A 267 23.27 -3.87 -11.72
C GLN A 267 24.02 -2.71 -12.37
N ASP A 268 23.32 -1.59 -12.57
CA ASP A 268 23.84 -0.35 -13.16
C ASP A 268 23.83 0.75 -12.08
N PRO A 269 24.71 0.71 -11.07
CA PRO A 269 24.84 1.84 -10.15
C PRO A 269 25.23 3.07 -10.97
N GLU A 270 24.58 4.21 -10.69
CA GLU A 270 24.97 5.45 -11.38
C GLU A 270 26.46 5.69 -11.17
N PRO A 271 27.20 6.12 -12.21
CA PRO A 271 28.60 6.48 -12.06
C PRO A 271 28.72 7.46 -10.89
N GLY A 272 29.65 7.20 -9.98
CA GLY A 272 29.90 8.07 -8.85
C GLY A 272 30.12 9.52 -9.32
N PRO A 273 29.93 10.52 -8.45
CA PRO A 273 30.32 11.88 -8.79
C PRO A 273 31.78 11.85 -9.28
N PRO A 274 32.12 12.63 -10.33
CA PRO A 274 33.50 12.68 -10.83
C PRO A 274 34.44 12.91 -9.65
N SER A 275 35.51 12.10 -9.53
CA SER A 275 36.49 12.33 -8.48
C SER A 275 37.09 13.71 -8.72
N LEU A 276 36.93 14.59 -7.73
CA LEU A 276 37.66 15.85 -7.70
C LEU A 276 39.06 15.52 -7.18
N ASP A 277 39.83 14.79 -7.97
CA ASP A 277 41.26 14.67 -7.73
C ASP A 277 41.93 15.92 -8.35
N PRO A 278 42.73 16.67 -7.57
CA PRO A 278 43.33 17.93 -7.95
C PRO A 278 44.44 17.81 -9.01
#